data_AF-A0A957D970-F1
#
_entry.id   AF-A0A957D970-F1
#
_cell.length_a   1.000
_cell.length_b   1.000
_cell.length_c   1.000
_cell.angle_alpha   90.00
_cell.angle_beta   90.00
_cell.angle_gamma   90.00
#
_symmetry.space_group_name_H-M   'P 1'
#
loop_
_entity.id
_entity.type
_entity.pdbx_description
1 polymer ?
#
loop_
_entity_poly.entity_id
_entity_poly.type
_entity_poly.pdbx_seq_one_letter_code
_entity_poly.pdbx_strand_id
1 'polypeptide(L)'
;MGAIAPYLAVDVAHHPRCGGRAARVLDSQPGDGGLVGDERGVAERVAASKDEGGRMKDEAYWLWLFMATAGVGVAVAYDHGQAWAKFGILLGGVFLYYALAALSVRRLDGVMAGGTAVALLIAFYFLFTVDWQTWTADFALLTALGKRVGAALSSLGWPALHPNKAAGLMAMFVPMGTAVLWRNWRQKRWGGAVLSGTAVAVTLFALLLTSSRGAWGALLVSALFVMGCFFWLRAMGRETAVSLHVKLVGIIGGAVSLAIFAWVMWQSLHSMTSSVTRLQLYRQTWQLIADFPFTGSGLATFNGLYSQYIRVIPFFFFNYGHNLYLDVWLTQGPLALLALLVIYGGSVWRALALLREEATAVRFALLGGLLVILLHGLIDDALYGFLGTPLLFAFPGMVAGLSAHHLLVKENRRWTAVRRYALPVLAVMLVVLFASKEVRARWFANLGAVTLAQGQLAGWPPNSWDYDIPAANLEKARQQSLQALDLDAGDVTAQYRLGMMALYEQDFAEAARYLQAAHEARPTHRGIRKMLGYSLAWGGRTAVAADMLRSIPEAAQELANYRSWWRQQGRDDLASRAEQVYGLLVKP
;
A
#
# COMPACT_ATOMS: atom_id res chain seq x y z
N MET A 1 -32.47 39.28 1.08
CA MET A 1 -32.54 39.38 -0.39
C MET A 1 -31.58 38.33 -0.92
N GLY A 2 -31.99 37.11 -1.28
CA GLY A 2 -33.01 36.73 -2.27
C GLY A 2 -32.24 36.06 -3.42
N ALA A 3 -32.57 34.91 -3.98
CA ALA A 3 -33.72 34.04 -3.82
C ALA A 3 -33.35 32.61 -4.26
N ILE A 4 -33.95 31.65 -3.58
CA ILE A 4 -34.13 30.26 -3.98
C ILE A 4 -35.39 30.20 -4.87
N ALA A 5 -35.39 29.43 -5.95
CA ALA A 5 -36.62 28.92 -6.57
C ALA A 5 -36.35 27.60 -7.33
N PRO A 6 -37.14 26.53 -7.10
CA PRO A 6 -37.05 25.21 -7.72
C PRO A 6 -38.22 24.93 -8.70
N TYR A 7 -38.34 23.66 -9.13
CA TYR A 7 -39.50 22.92 -9.68
C TYR A 7 -39.34 22.34 -11.09
N LEU A 8 -39.41 21.00 -11.18
CA LEU A 8 -40.47 20.30 -11.94
C LEU A 8 -40.45 18.79 -11.62
N ALA A 9 -41.45 18.37 -10.86
CA ALA A 9 -41.95 17.01 -10.79
C ALA A 9 -43.37 17.05 -11.38
N VAL A 10 -43.73 16.09 -12.23
CA VAL A 10 -45.12 15.86 -12.64
C VAL A 10 -45.44 14.39 -12.43
N ASP A 11 -46.57 14.21 -11.77
CA ASP A 11 -47.12 13.01 -11.18
C ASP A 11 -47.94 12.19 -12.19
N VAL A 12 -48.17 10.94 -11.82
CA VAL A 12 -48.93 9.92 -12.52
C VAL A 12 -50.42 10.07 -12.19
N ALA A 13 -51.32 9.94 -13.19
CA ALA A 13 -52.43 8.96 -13.19
C ALA A 13 -53.58 9.29 -14.18
N HIS A 14 -54.28 8.21 -14.55
CA HIS A 14 -55.66 8.07 -15.08
C HIS A 14 -55.84 7.60 -16.53
N HIS A 15 -56.15 6.30 -16.64
CA HIS A 15 -56.98 5.64 -17.65
C HIS A 15 -58.41 6.21 -17.66
N PRO A 16 -59.23 6.10 -18.74
CA PRO A 16 -59.88 4.82 -19.10
C PRO A 16 -60.32 4.60 -20.58
N ARG A 17 -60.93 3.42 -20.82
CA ARG A 17 -61.80 2.97 -21.95
C ARG A 17 -61.08 2.38 -23.18
N CYS A 18 -61.63 1.41 -23.93
CA CYS A 18 -62.65 0.35 -23.80
C CYS A 18 -62.61 -0.42 -25.15
N GLY A 19 -63.03 -1.69 -25.14
CA GLY A 19 -63.33 -2.50 -26.34
C GLY A 19 -62.32 -3.65 -26.53
N GLY A 20 -62.66 -4.94 -26.45
CA GLY A 20 -63.95 -5.60 -26.62
C GLY A 20 -63.86 -6.52 -27.85
N ARG A 21 -63.57 -7.81 -27.65
CA ARG A 21 -64.00 -8.89 -28.55
C ARG A 21 -64.03 -10.24 -27.85
N ALA A 22 -65.24 -10.80 -27.85
CA ALA A 22 -65.69 -12.07 -27.33
C ALA A 22 -65.00 -13.26 -28.03
N ALA A 23 -64.59 -14.28 -27.28
CA ALA A 23 -65.30 -15.54 -27.02
C ALA A 23 -65.08 -16.65 -28.07
N ARG A 24 -64.48 -17.75 -27.61
CA ARG A 24 -64.93 -19.11 -27.97
C ARG A 24 -64.45 -20.10 -26.90
N VAL A 25 -65.40 -20.56 -26.10
CA VAL A 25 -65.30 -21.73 -25.21
C VAL A 25 -65.67 -22.94 -26.06
N LEU A 26 -64.83 -23.97 -26.08
CA LEU A 26 -65.24 -25.33 -26.41
C LEU A 26 -64.53 -26.31 -25.48
N ASP A 27 -65.34 -27.24 -25.01
CA ASP A 27 -65.15 -28.22 -23.95
C ASP A 27 -64.31 -29.41 -24.43
N SER A 28 -63.39 -29.89 -23.58
CA SER A 28 -63.00 -31.31 -23.49
C SER A 28 -62.03 -31.54 -22.32
N GLN A 29 -62.47 -32.35 -21.36
CA GLN A 29 -61.66 -33.04 -20.34
C GLN A 29 -61.43 -34.50 -20.81
N PRO A 30 -60.56 -35.33 -20.20
CA PRO A 30 -59.51 -35.06 -19.20
C PRO A 30 -58.13 -35.68 -19.58
N GLY A 31 -57.05 -35.26 -18.92
CA GLY A 31 -55.74 -35.91 -19.04
C GLY A 31 -54.84 -35.60 -17.85
N ASP A 32 -54.55 -36.64 -17.07
CA ASP A 32 -53.63 -36.68 -15.92
C ASP A 32 -52.31 -35.95 -16.16
N GLY A 33 -51.82 -35.21 -15.15
CA GLY A 33 -50.45 -34.70 -15.16
C GLY A 33 -50.11 -33.60 -14.16
N GLY A 34 -49.91 -33.98 -12.89
CA GLY A 34 -48.88 -33.39 -12.02
C GLY A 34 -48.94 -31.89 -11.68
N LEU A 35 -49.63 -31.55 -10.60
CA LEU A 35 -49.34 -30.35 -9.80
C LEU A 35 -48.39 -30.70 -8.64
N VAL A 36 -47.11 -30.91 -8.96
CA VAL A 36 -46.01 -30.81 -7.99
C VAL A 36 -44.81 -30.21 -8.72
N GLY A 37 -44.65 -28.89 -8.68
CA GLY A 37 -43.47 -28.27 -9.25
C GLY A 37 -43.54 -26.76 -9.36
N ASP A 38 -43.27 -26.05 -8.25
CA ASP A 38 -42.45 -24.83 -8.28
C ASP A 38 -42.02 -24.33 -6.87
N GLU A 39 -42.51 -24.91 -5.78
CA GLU A 39 -42.10 -24.44 -4.44
C GLU A 39 -40.61 -24.73 -4.14
N ARG A 40 -40.05 -25.82 -4.68
CA ARG A 40 -38.61 -26.10 -4.57
C ARG A 40 -37.76 -25.13 -5.36
N GLY A 41 -38.22 -24.70 -6.54
CA GLY A 41 -37.49 -23.76 -7.41
C GLY A 41 -37.46 -22.34 -6.84
N VAL A 42 -38.54 -21.89 -6.20
CA VAL A 42 -38.59 -20.61 -5.50
C VAL A 42 -37.80 -20.65 -4.20
N ALA A 43 -37.91 -21.74 -3.41
CA ALA A 43 -37.12 -21.92 -2.19
C ALA A 43 -35.62 -22.02 -2.47
N GLU A 44 -35.18 -22.69 -3.54
CA GLU A 44 -33.78 -22.75 -3.96
C GLU A 44 -33.26 -21.39 -4.43
N ARG A 45 -34.06 -20.59 -5.15
CA ARG A 45 -33.67 -19.22 -5.54
C ARG A 45 -33.58 -18.27 -4.35
N VAL A 46 -34.47 -18.40 -3.38
CA VAL A 46 -34.45 -17.60 -2.13
C VAL A 46 -33.32 -18.06 -1.19
N ALA A 47 -32.99 -19.35 -1.18
CA ALA A 47 -31.84 -19.88 -0.44
C ALA A 47 -30.52 -19.43 -1.10
N ALA A 48 -30.41 -19.48 -2.43
CA ALA A 48 -29.26 -18.98 -3.18
C ALA A 48 -29.04 -17.48 -2.97
N SER A 49 -30.10 -16.64 -2.95
CA SER A 49 -29.95 -15.21 -2.67
C SER A 49 -29.54 -14.90 -1.23
N LYS A 50 -29.98 -15.72 -0.26
CA LYS A 50 -29.54 -15.62 1.14
C LYS A 50 -28.07 -16.04 1.32
N ASP A 51 -27.58 -17.01 0.55
CA ASP A 51 -26.22 -17.55 0.63
C ASP A 51 -25.20 -16.69 -0.16
N GLU A 52 -25.59 -16.12 -1.31
CA GLU A 52 -24.83 -15.07 -2.02
C GLU A 52 -24.57 -13.85 -1.13
N GLY A 53 -25.57 -13.46 -0.34
CA GLY A 53 -25.45 -12.41 0.67
C GLY A 53 -24.57 -12.80 1.87
N GLY A 54 -24.30 -14.09 2.10
CA GLY A 54 -23.49 -14.59 3.21
C GLY A 54 -21.98 -14.46 2.99
N ARG A 55 -21.50 -14.66 1.76
CA ARG A 55 -20.05 -14.75 1.44
C ARG A 55 -19.42 -13.44 0.98
N MET A 56 -20.20 -12.55 0.37
CA MET A 56 -19.79 -11.15 0.16
C MET A 56 -19.51 -10.43 1.49
N LYS A 57 -20.17 -10.86 2.58
CA LYS A 57 -19.95 -10.31 3.93
C LYS A 57 -18.53 -10.56 4.44
N ASP A 58 -17.88 -11.66 4.05
CA ASP A 58 -16.60 -12.04 4.65
C ASP A 58 -15.42 -11.19 4.21
N GLU A 59 -15.32 -10.85 2.93
CA GLU A 59 -14.31 -9.90 2.45
C GLU A 59 -14.67 -8.46 2.83
N ALA A 60 -15.97 -8.15 2.91
CA ALA A 60 -16.42 -6.88 3.44
C ALA A 60 -15.91 -6.67 4.87
N TYR A 61 -15.89 -7.69 5.74
CA TYR A 61 -15.34 -7.54 7.10
C TYR A 61 -13.86 -7.13 7.10
N TRP A 62 -13.02 -7.73 6.25
CA TRP A 62 -11.60 -7.37 6.18
C TRP A 62 -11.39 -5.99 5.56
N LEU A 63 -12.19 -5.64 4.56
CA LEU A 63 -12.17 -4.32 3.94
C LEU A 63 -12.57 -3.24 4.95
N TRP A 64 -13.61 -3.48 5.74
CA TRP A 64 -14.05 -2.57 6.79
C TRP A 64 -13.12 -2.57 8.01
N LEU A 65 -12.45 -3.68 8.34
CA LEU A 65 -11.38 -3.70 9.34
C LEU A 65 -10.22 -2.80 8.90
N PHE A 66 -9.81 -2.91 7.63
CA PHE A 66 -8.80 -2.03 7.04
C PHE A 66 -9.24 -0.55 7.08
N MET A 67 -10.53 -0.25 6.84
CA MET A 67 -11.05 1.11 6.99
C MET A 67 -11.13 1.57 8.45
N ALA A 68 -11.43 0.68 9.39
CA ALA A 68 -11.45 1.01 10.81
C ALA A 68 -10.04 1.36 11.31
N THR A 69 -9.02 0.61 10.89
CA THR A 69 -7.62 0.95 11.18
C THR A 69 -7.18 2.24 10.50
N ALA A 70 -7.70 2.54 9.31
CA ALA A 70 -7.49 3.83 8.65
C ALA A 70 -8.08 4.98 9.49
N GLY A 71 -9.25 4.78 10.12
CA GLY A 71 -9.85 5.73 11.05
C GLY A 71 -9.00 5.97 12.31
N VAL A 72 -8.44 4.90 12.88
CA VAL A 72 -7.42 5.03 13.95
C VAL A 72 -6.21 5.80 13.44
N GLY A 73 -5.75 5.51 12.23
CA GLY A 73 -4.67 6.21 11.55
C GLY A 73 -4.91 7.72 11.37
N VAL A 74 -6.17 8.15 11.22
CA VAL A 74 -6.50 9.59 11.22
C VAL A 74 -6.32 10.19 12.60
N ALA A 75 -6.78 9.50 13.65
CA ALA A 75 -6.73 10.01 15.02
C ALA A 75 -5.30 10.14 15.58
N VAL A 76 -4.35 9.32 15.10
CA VAL A 76 -2.95 9.31 15.57
C VAL A 76 -1.98 10.07 14.66
N ALA A 77 -2.44 10.54 13.49
CA ALA A 77 -1.59 11.31 12.59
C ALA A 77 -1.22 12.67 13.19
N TYR A 78 -0.04 13.19 12.87
CA TYR A 78 0.35 14.55 13.25
C TYR A 78 -0.27 15.62 12.34
N ASP A 79 -0.61 15.28 11.09
CA ASP A 79 -1.30 16.14 10.14
C ASP A 79 -2.69 15.57 9.86
N HIS A 80 -3.69 16.06 10.60
CA HIS A 80 -5.07 15.61 10.45
C HIS A 80 -5.66 15.94 9.07
N GLY A 81 -5.23 17.03 8.43
CA GLY A 81 -5.73 17.44 7.12
C GLY A 81 -5.33 16.44 6.03
N GLN A 82 -4.03 16.10 5.97
CA GLN A 82 -3.53 15.08 5.05
C GLN A 82 -4.07 13.69 5.38
N ALA A 83 -4.23 13.37 6.67
CA ALA A 83 -4.79 12.09 7.10
C ALA A 83 -6.26 11.91 6.66
N TRP A 84 -7.10 12.93 6.84
CA TRP A 84 -8.49 12.91 6.36
C TRP A 84 -8.58 12.85 4.84
N ALA A 85 -7.75 13.60 4.12
CA ALA A 85 -7.66 13.52 2.67
C ALA A 85 -7.32 12.09 2.22
N LYS A 86 -6.32 11.47 2.87
CA LYS A 86 -5.93 10.09 2.61
C LYS A 86 -7.04 9.09 2.91
N PHE A 87 -7.73 9.26 4.05
CA PHE A 87 -8.88 8.43 4.43
C PHE A 87 -10.01 8.50 3.40
N GLY A 88 -10.35 9.69 2.91
CA GLY A 88 -11.35 9.88 1.86
C GLY A 88 -10.99 9.14 0.56
N ILE A 89 -9.72 9.16 0.17
CA ILE A 89 -9.25 8.43 -1.03
C ILE A 89 -9.33 6.90 -0.81
N LEU A 90 -8.98 6.41 0.38
CA LEU A 90 -9.14 4.98 0.72
C LEU A 90 -10.62 4.55 0.67
N LEU A 91 -11.52 5.39 1.18
CA LEU A 91 -12.96 5.18 1.09
C LEU A 91 -13.43 5.15 -0.37
N GLY A 92 -12.89 6.03 -1.22
CA GLY A 92 -13.10 5.97 -2.67
C GLY A 92 -12.67 4.64 -3.30
N GLY A 93 -11.54 4.08 -2.86
CA GLY A 93 -11.08 2.74 -3.26
C GLY A 93 -12.03 1.62 -2.83
N VAL A 94 -12.65 1.73 -1.65
CA VAL A 94 -13.68 0.80 -1.18
C VAL A 94 -14.95 0.89 -2.04
N PHE A 95 -15.39 2.10 -2.40
CA PHE A 95 -16.50 2.25 -3.34
C PHE A 95 -16.17 1.67 -4.72
N LEU A 96 -14.93 1.86 -5.21
CA LEU A 96 -14.49 1.26 -6.47
C LEU A 96 -14.48 -0.27 -6.40
N TYR A 97 -14.08 -0.87 -5.26
CA TYR A 97 -14.16 -2.31 -5.04
C TYR A 97 -15.59 -2.82 -5.28
N TYR A 98 -16.59 -2.22 -4.62
CA TYR A 98 -17.99 -2.65 -4.75
C TYR A 98 -18.55 -2.40 -6.15
N ALA A 99 -18.19 -1.26 -6.76
CA ALA A 99 -18.59 -0.96 -8.13
C ALA A 99 -18.04 -1.99 -9.13
N LEU A 100 -16.76 -2.34 -9.02
CA LEU A 100 -16.14 -3.35 -9.87
C LEU A 100 -16.66 -4.76 -9.59
N ALA A 101 -16.93 -5.11 -8.34
CA ALA A 101 -17.57 -6.38 -8.00
C ALA A 101 -18.94 -6.51 -8.68
N ALA A 102 -19.77 -5.47 -8.65
CA ALA A 102 -21.07 -5.47 -9.31
C ALA A 102 -20.96 -5.45 -10.85
N LEU A 103 -20.02 -4.70 -11.41
CA LEU A 103 -19.84 -4.56 -12.86
C LEU A 103 -19.22 -5.82 -13.49
N SER A 104 -18.27 -6.46 -12.82
CA SER A 104 -17.58 -7.66 -13.34
C SER A 104 -18.53 -8.82 -13.59
N VAL A 105 -19.63 -8.91 -12.84
CA VAL A 105 -20.71 -9.88 -13.08
C VAL A 105 -21.41 -9.63 -14.41
N ARG A 106 -21.78 -8.36 -14.66
CA ARG A 106 -22.70 -8.01 -15.75
C ARG A 106 -21.99 -7.64 -17.05
N ARG A 107 -20.79 -7.09 -16.95
CA ARG A 107 -20.06 -6.41 -18.04
C ARG A 107 -18.55 -6.65 -17.95
N LEU A 108 -18.14 -7.90 -17.74
CA LEU A 108 -16.73 -8.26 -17.62
C LEU A 108 -15.87 -7.70 -18.77
N ASP A 109 -16.36 -7.77 -19.99
CA ASP A 109 -15.65 -7.26 -21.18
C ASP A 109 -15.41 -5.75 -21.11
N GLY A 110 -16.42 -5.01 -20.63
CA GLY A 110 -16.32 -3.57 -20.41
C GLY A 110 -15.34 -3.23 -19.31
N VAL A 111 -15.30 -4.03 -18.23
CA VAL A 111 -14.31 -3.88 -17.15
C VAL A 111 -12.88 -4.13 -17.66
N MET A 112 -12.68 -5.16 -18.51
CA MET A 112 -11.38 -5.45 -19.11
C MET A 112 -10.90 -4.35 -20.06
N ALA A 113 -11.80 -3.84 -20.91
CA ALA A 113 -11.51 -2.70 -21.77
C ALA A 113 -11.24 -1.43 -20.95
N GLY A 114 -12.02 -1.20 -19.88
CA GLY A 114 -11.84 -0.08 -18.95
C GLY A 114 -10.48 -0.11 -18.26
N GLY A 115 -10.04 -1.27 -17.75
CA GLY A 115 -8.68 -1.42 -17.18
C GLY A 115 -7.58 -1.14 -18.20
N THR A 116 -7.78 -1.56 -19.46
CA THR A 116 -6.85 -1.25 -20.57
C THR A 116 -6.79 0.24 -20.86
N ALA A 117 -7.94 0.92 -20.84
CA ALA A 117 -8.02 2.37 -21.00
C ALA A 117 -7.36 3.11 -19.84
N VAL A 118 -7.53 2.65 -18.59
CA VAL A 118 -6.83 3.21 -17.41
C VAL A 118 -5.32 3.08 -17.57
N ALA A 119 -4.80 1.93 -17.99
CA ALA A 119 -3.37 1.74 -18.25
C ALA A 119 -2.84 2.74 -19.29
N LEU A 120 -3.59 2.92 -20.38
CA LEU A 120 -3.25 3.85 -21.44
C LEU A 120 -3.29 5.32 -20.97
N LEU A 121 -4.29 5.70 -20.16
CA LEU A 121 -4.39 7.03 -19.57
C LEU A 121 -3.19 7.33 -18.67
N ILE A 122 -2.76 6.37 -17.85
CA ILE A 122 -1.58 6.51 -16.99
C ILE A 122 -0.32 6.61 -17.83
N ALA A 123 -0.20 5.81 -18.90
CA ALA A 123 0.90 5.88 -19.84
C ALA A 123 1.02 7.27 -20.48
N PHE A 124 -0.09 7.82 -20.99
CA PHE A 124 -0.10 9.18 -21.51
C PHE A 124 0.24 10.20 -20.43
N TYR A 125 -0.43 10.17 -19.27
CA TYR A 125 -0.15 11.10 -18.19
C TYR A 125 1.34 11.12 -17.82
N PHE A 126 1.97 9.94 -17.71
CA PHE A 126 3.40 9.84 -17.47
C PHE A 126 4.23 10.50 -18.59
N LEU A 127 3.95 10.19 -19.85
CA LEU A 127 4.68 10.77 -21.00
C LEU A 127 4.54 12.30 -21.09
N PHE A 128 3.42 12.86 -20.65
CA PHE A 128 3.17 14.31 -20.64
C PHE A 128 3.74 15.04 -19.42
N THR A 129 4.07 14.33 -18.32
CA THR A 129 4.39 14.96 -17.03
C THR A 129 5.78 14.60 -16.50
N VAL A 130 6.44 13.59 -17.03
CA VAL A 130 7.78 13.17 -16.59
C VAL A 130 8.82 14.28 -16.85
N ASP A 131 9.60 14.60 -15.82
CA ASP A 131 10.75 15.50 -15.94
C ASP A 131 12.00 14.71 -16.32
N TRP A 132 12.37 14.79 -17.61
CA TRP A 132 13.53 14.11 -18.18
C TRP A 132 14.89 14.71 -17.77
N GLN A 133 14.91 15.85 -17.08
CA GLN A 133 16.13 16.40 -16.49
C GLN A 133 16.40 15.75 -15.14
N THR A 134 15.35 15.63 -14.32
CA THR A 134 15.44 15.04 -12.98
C THR A 134 15.48 13.50 -13.02
N TRP A 135 14.69 12.89 -13.91
CA TRP A 135 14.55 11.43 -14.00
C TRP A 135 15.02 10.92 -15.36
N THR A 136 16.31 10.65 -15.45
CA THR A 136 16.90 10.00 -16.64
C THR A 136 16.62 8.50 -16.62
N ALA A 137 16.43 7.93 -17.82
CA ALA A 137 16.30 6.50 -17.98
C ALA A 137 17.67 5.80 -17.87
N ASP A 138 17.66 4.52 -17.49
CA ASP A 138 18.88 3.69 -17.32
C ASP A 138 19.73 3.65 -18.59
N PHE A 139 19.12 3.82 -19.77
CA PHE A 139 19.79 3.83 -21.06
C PHE A 139 19.79 5.24 -21.67
N ALA A 140 20.96 5.70 -22.13
CA ALA A 140 21.12 7.02 -22.76
C ALA A 140 20.19 7.21 -23.96
N LEU A 141 19.97 6.16 -24.76
CA LEU A 141 19.04 6.18 -25.89
C LEU A 141 17.60 6.46 -25.44
N LEU A 142 17.15 5.81 -24.35
CA LEU A 142 15.81 6.02 -23.80
C LEU A 142 15.66 7.43 -23.21
N THR A 143 16.71 7.95 -22.57
CA THR A 143 16.73 9.33 -22.10
C THR A 143 16.64 10.33 -23.26
N ALA A 144 17.38 10.11 -24.34
CA ALA A 144 17.34 10.97 -25.53
C ALA A 144 15.96 10.91 -26.21
N LEU A 145 15.38 9.71 -26.32
CA LEU A 145 14.04 9.52 -26.84
C LEU A 145 12.98 10.20 -25.96
N GLY A 146 13.08 10.02 -24.65
CA GLY A 146 12.22 10.67 -23.66
C GLY A 146 12.25 12.19 -23.78
N LYS A 147 13.46 12.79 -23.83
CA LYS A 147 13.62 14.24 -24.05
C LYS A 147 12.99 14.72 -25.35
N ARG A 148 13.07 13.94 -26.44
CA ARG A 148 12.39 14.28 -27.72
C ARG A 148 10.88 14.21 -27.60
N VAL A 149 10.36 13.18 -26.93
CA VAL A 149 8.93 13.04 -26.65
C VAL A 149 8.45 14.20 -25.78
N GLY A 150 9.14 14.50 -24.68
CA GLY A 150 8.80 15.62 -23.79
C GLY A 150 8.97 17.00 -24.43
N ALA A 151 9.86 17.17 -25.41
CA ALA A 151 9.94 18.41 -26.18
C ALA A 151 8.77 18.56 -27.16
N ALA A 152 8.27 17.46 -27.72
CA ALA A 152 7.12 17.44 -28.61
C ALA A 152 5.79 17.59 -27.84
N LEU A 153 5.72 17.01 -26.64
CA LEU A 153 4.58 17.10 -25.74
C LEU A 153 4.81 18.26 -24.79
N SER A 154 4.31 19.46 -25.13
CA SER A 154 4.37 20.60 -24.22
C SER A 154 3.87 20.21 -22.82
N SER A 155 4.68 20.47 -21.79
CA SER A 155 4.30 20.11 -20.43
C SER A 155 3.03 20.88 -20.06
N LEU A 156 1.96 20.17 -19.72
CA LEU A 156 0.66 20.76 -19.38
C LEU A 156 0.65 21.48 -18.00
N GLY A 157 1.81 21.68 -17.37
CA GLY A 157 1.96 22.24 -16.03
C GLY A 157 1.43 21.32 -14.92
N TRP A 158 1.13 20.06 -15.21
CA TRP A 158 0.63 19.10 -14.24
C TRP A 158 1.74 18.49 -13.38
N PRO A 159 1.45 18.07 -12.14
CA PRO A 159 2.43 17.43 -11.27
C PRO A 159 3.01 16.15 -11.91
N ALA A 160 4.35 16.09 -11.96
CA ALA A 160 5.08 14.95 -12.49
C ALA A 160 4.78 13.66 -11.72
N LEU A 161 4.44 12.59 -12.43
CA LEU A 161 4.25 11.27 -11.84
C LEU A 161 5.60 10.56 -11.70
N HIS A 162 5.99 10.22 -10.46
CA HIS A 162 7.21 9.47 -10.19
C HIS A 162 7.30 8.18 -11.04
N PRO A 163 8.43 7.86 -11.70
CA PRO A 163 8.48 6.82 -12.73
C PRO A 163 8.11 5.43 -12.20
N ASN A 164 8.56 5.07 -10.98
CA ASN A 164 8.18 3.78 -10.38
C ASN A 164 6.69 3.68 -10.07
N LYS A 165 6.03 4.79 -9.70
CA LYS A 165 4.58 4.80 -9.45
C LYS A 165 3.81 4.59 -10.75
N ALA A 166 4.19 5.33 -11.79
CA ALA A 166 3.65 5.13 -13.13
C ALA A 166 3.83 3.67 -13.59
N ALA A 167 5.03 3.13 -13.41
CA ALA A 167 5.38 1.78 -13.81
C ALA A 167 4.50 0.72 -13.15
N GLY A 168 4.35 0.80 -11.82
CA GLY A 168 3.52 -0.13 -11.07
C GLY A 168 2.06 -0.11 -11.47
N LEU A 169 1.49 1.09 -11.63
CA LEU A 169 0.10 1.27 -12.02
C LEU A 169 -0.17 0.82 -13.45
N MET A 170 0.77 1.02 -14.39
CA MET A 170 0.66 0.49 -15.75
C MET A 170 0.78 -1.03 -15.77
N ALA A 171 1.80 -1.58 -15.10
CA ALA A 171 2.13 -3.00 -15.15
C ALA A 171 0.99 -3.90 -14.67
N MET A 172 0.22 -3.48 -13.64
CA MET A 172 -0.90 -4.29 -13.14
C MET A 172 -2.04 -4.46 -14.16
N PHE A 173 -2.21 -3.51 -15.09
CA PHE A 173 -3.27 -3.56 -16.11
C PHE A 173 -2.82 -4.15 -17.45
N VAL A 174 -1.51 -4.31 -17.70
CA VAL A 174 -0.99 -4.95 -18.93
C VAL A 174 -1.64 -6.32 -19.19
N PRO A 175 -1.78 -7.23 -18.20
CA PRO A 175 -2.45 -8.51 -18.41
C PRO A 175 -3.89 -8.37 -18.93
N MET A 176 -4.62 -7.33 -18.52
CA MET A 176 -5.99 -7.10 -18.98
C MET A 176 -6.01 -6.68 -20.45
N GLY A 177 -5.13 -5.77 -20.85
CA GLY A 177 -4.98 -5.35 -22.25
C GLY A 177 -4.58 -6.49 -23.18
N THR A 178 -3.67 -7.37 -22.74
CA THR A 178 -3.26 -8.54 -23.53
C THR A 178 -4.39 -9.56 -23.67
N ALA A 179 -5.22 -9.76 -22.64
CA ALA A 179 -6.40 -10.62 -22.75
C ALA A 179 -7.47 -10.06 -23.70
N VAL A 180 -7.71 -8.75 -23.70
CA VAL A 180 -8.63 -8.09 -24.65
C VAL A 180 -8.12 -8.24 -26.09
N LEU A 181 -6.82 -7.98 -26.30
CA LEU A 181 -6.15 -8.19 -27.59
C LEU A 181 -6.31 -9.63 -28.08
N TRP A 182 -5.93 -10.60 -27.24
CA TRP A 182 -6.00 -12.02 -27.57
C TRP A 182 -7.42 -12.44 -27.98
N ARG A 183 -8.42 -11.99 -27.22
CA ARG A 183 -9.81 -12.28 -27.53
C ARG A 183 -10.25 -11.67 -28.86
N ASN A 184 -9.98 -10.39 -29.09
CA ASN A 184 -10.37 -9.72 -30.33
C ASN A 184 -9.72 -10.38 -31.55
N TRP A 185 -8.44 -10.77 -31.44
CA TRP A 185 -7.76 -11.54 -32.47
C TRP A 185 -8.47 -12.89 -32.70
N ARG A 186 -8.66 -13.69 -31.64
CA ARG A 186 -9.34 -14.99 -31.74
C ARG A 186 -10.73 -14.93 -32.36
N GLN A 187 -11.46 -13.84 -32.09
CA GLN A 187 -12.80 -13.59 -32.63
C GLN A 187 -12.79 -12.90 -34.01
N LYS A 188 -11.61 -12.73 -34.63
CA LYS A 188 -11.42 -12.04 -35.93
C LYS A 188 -11.97 -10.59 -35.95
N ARG A 189 -12.06 -9.94 -34.78
CA ARG A 189 -12.46 -8.54 -34.63
C ARG A 189 -11.24 -7.64 -34.82
N TRP A 190 -10.74 -7.57 -36.05
CA TRP A 190 -9.46 -6.93 -36.39
C TRP A 190 -9.34 -5.49 -35.90
N GLY A 191 -10.37 -4.65 -36.06
CA GLY A 191 -10.35 -3.27 -35.55
C GLY A 191 -10.15 -3.20 -34.02
N GLY A 192 -10.83 -4.07 -33.27
CA GLY A 192 -10.65 -4.19 -31.83
C GLY A 192 -9.27 -4.74 -31.44
N ALA A 193 -8.73 -5.67 -32.24
CA ALA A 193 -7.39 -6.23 -32.04
C ALA A 193 -6.31 -5.16 -32.28
N VAL A 194 -6.41 -4.37 -33.35
CA VAL A 194 -5.50 -3.25 -33.62
C VAL A 194 -5.56 -2.24 -32.48
N LEU A 195 -6.76 -1.79 -32.08
CA LEU A 195 -6.92 -0.80 -31.02
C LEU A 195 -6.31 -1.27 -29.67
N SER A 196 -6.65 -2.47 -29.23
CA SER A 196 -6.10 -3.03 -27.99
C SER A 196 -4.61 -3.34 -28.09
N GLY A 197 -4.13 -3.78 -29.26
CA GLY A 197 -2.70 -3.98 -29.53
C GLY A 197 -1.90 -2.68 -29.43
N THR A 198 -2.40 -1.60 -30.03
CA THR A 198 -1.80 -0.27 -29.91
C THR A 198 -1.81 0.23 -28.46
N ALA A 199 -2.91 0.06 -27.73
CA ALA A 199 -2.99 0.46 -26.32
C ALA A 199 -1.95 -0.27 -25.44
N VAL A 200 -1.81 -1.59 -25.62
CA VAL A 200 -0.79 -2.39 -24.94
C VAL A 200 0.61 -1.95 -25.34
N ALA A 201 0.87 -1.73 -26.63
CA ALA A 201 2.18 -1.30 -27.12
C ALA A 201 2.60 0.05 -26.54
N VAL A 202 1.70 1.05 -26.52
CA VAL A 202 1.96 2.36 -25.91
C VAL A 202 2.20 2.23 -24.42
N THR A 203 1.42 1.40 -23.71
CA THR A 203 1.59 1.17 -22.27
C THR A 203 2.94 0.52 -21.98
N LEU A 204 3.35 -0.50 -22.74
CA LEU A 204 4.66 -1.14 -22.59
C LEU A 204 5.81 -0.21 -22.95
N PHE A 205 5.63 0.66 -23.95
CA PHE A 205 6.61 1.68 -24.30
C PHE A 205 6.79 2.71 -23.20
N ALA A 206 5.70 3.25 -22.65
CA ALA A 206 5.75 4.14 -21.50
C ALA A 206 6.37 3.44 -20.28
N LEU A 207 6.01 2.18 -20.02
CA LEU A 207 6.61 1.36 -18.97
C LEU A 207 8.12 1.17 -19.16
N LEU A 208 8.60 0.96 -20.39
CA LEU A 208 10.02 0.87 -20.70
C LEU A 208 10.75 2.17 -20.34
N LEU A 209 10.13 3.30 -20.68
CA LEU A 209 10.65 4.63 -20.41
C LEU A 209 10.75 4.97 -18.91
N THR A 210 9.96 4.32 -18.04
CA THR A 210 10.10 4.50 -16.58
C THR A 210 11.41 3.95 -16.01
N SER A 211 12.11 3.07 -16.73
CA SER A 211 13.27 2.31 -16.25
C SER A 211 13.04 1.55 -14.93
N SER A 212 11.79 1.27 -14.57
CA SER A 212 11.46 0.58 -13.32
C SER A 212 11.69 -0.93 -13.42
N ARG A 213 12.89 -1.37 -13.01
CA ARG A 213 13.25 -2.80 -12.94
C ARG A 213 12.26 -3.62 -12.11
N GLY A 214 11.71 -3.02 -11.06
CA GLY A 214 10.75 -3.68 -10.18
C GLY A 214 9.42 -3.99 -10.87
N ALA A 215 8.89 -3.04 -11.64
CA ALA A 215 7.64 -3.25 -12.38
C ALA A 215 7.81 -4.27 -13.52
N TRP A 216 8.91 -4.20 -14.27
CA TRP A 216 9.23 -5.19 -15.31
C TRP A 216 9.45 -6.58 -14.73
N GLY A 217 10.16 -6.69 -13.61
CA GLY A 217 10.36 -7.94 -12.91
C GLY A 217 9.05 -8.55 -12.42
N ALA A 218 8.20 -7.75 -11.77
CA ALA A 218 6.87 -8.20 -11.33
C ALA A 218 6.00 -8.67 -12.49
N LEU A 219 5.98 -7.93 -13.61
CA LEU A 219 5.25 -8.29 -14.83
C LEU A 219 5.76 -9.60 -15.44
N LEU A 220 7.08 -9.76 -15.58
CA LEU A 220 7.69 -10.97 -16.14
C LEU A 220 7.43 -12.20 -15.28
N VAL A 221 7.70 -12.10 -13.97
CA VAL A 221 7.48 -13.19 -13.00
C VAL A 221 6.01 -13.59 -12.98
N SER A 222 5.10 -12.62 -12.98
CA SER A 222 3.68 -12.87 -13.06
C SER A 222 3.28 -13.57 -14.37
N ALA A 223 3.81 -13.13 -15.52
CA ALA A 223 3.49 -13.72 -16.82
C ALA A 223 3.97 -15.17 -16.90
N LEU A 224 5.18 -15.47 -16.43
CA LEU A 224 5.73 -16.83 -16.39
C LEU A 224 4.95 -17.74 -15.43
N PHE A 225 4.55 -17.23 -14.26
CA PHE A 225 3.71 -17.98 -13.33
C PHE A 225 2.33 -18.31 -13.92
N VAL A 226 1.67 -17.32 -14.52
CA VAL A 226 0.38 -17.48 -15.22
C VAL A 226 0.49 -18.48 -16.37
N MET A 227 1.57 -18.41 -17.15
CA MET A 227 1.86 -19.35 -18.22
C MET A 227 2.09 -20.77 -17.68
N GLY A 228 2.81 -20.91 -16.56
CA GLY A 228 2.98 -22.19 -15.87
C GLY A 228 1.65 -22.78 -15.40
N CYS A 229 0.78 -21.96 -14.82
CA CYS A 229 -0.59 -22.35 -14.45
C CYS A 229 -1.40 -22.80 -15.67
N PHE A 230 -1.31 -22.09 -16.79
CA PHE A 230 -2.01 -22.45 -18.04
C PHE A 230 -1.61 -23.83 -18.54
N PHE A 231 -0.30 -24.12 -18.61
CA PHE A 231 0.18 -25.43 -19.01
C PHE A 231 -0.22 -26.51 -18.00
N TRP A 232 -0.03 -26.26 -16.71
CA TRP A 232 -0.43 -27.19 -15.66
C TRP A 232 -1.90 -27.60 -15.74
N LEU A 233 -2.81 -26.62 -15.85
CA LEU A 233 -4.25 -26.87 -15.92
C LEU A 233 -4.64 -27.64 -17.18
N ARG A 234 -3.99 -27.40 -18.33
CA ARG A 234 -4.22 -28.19 -19.55
C ARG A 234 -3.79 -29.65 -19.45
N ALA A 235 -2.86 -29.96 -18.56
CA ALA A 235 -2.39 -31.31 -18.32
C ALA A 235 -3.19 -32.06 -17.24
N MET A 236 -4.05 -31.37 -16.48
CA MET A 236 -4.91 -32.02 -15.49
C MET A 236 -5.91 -32.96 -16.19
N GLY A 237 -6.02 -34.19 -15.68
CA GLY A 237 -6.94 -35.22 -16.22
C GLY A 237 -6.41 -36.02 -17.42
N ARG A 238 -5.16 -35.80 -17.87
CA ARG A 238 -4.53 -36.61 -18.93
C ARG A 238 -3.40 -37.44 -18.33
N GLU A 239 -3.46 -38.76 -18.42
CA GLU A 239 -2.38 -39.68 -17.97
C GLU A 239 -1.50 -40.12 -19.15
N THR A 240 -1.03 -39.16 -19.94
CA THR A 240 -0.15 -39.44 -21.09
C THR A 240 1.25 -38.89 -20.86
N ALA A 241 2.25 -39.42 -21.56
CA ALA A 241 3.61 -38.88 -21.54
C ALA A 241 3.63 -37.37 -21.90
N VAL A 242 2.76 -36.93 -22.80
CA VAL A 242 2.58 -35.50 -23.14
C VAL A 242 2.16 -34.67 -21.93
N SER A 243 1.27 -35.19 -21.07
CA SER A 243 0.85 -34.53 -19.83
C SER A 243 2.00 -34.32 -18.85
N LEU A 244 2.91 -35.29 -18.73
CA LEU A 244 4.10 -35.16 -17.88
C LEU A 244 5.01 -34.01 -18.36
N HIS A 245 5.28 -33.93 -19.66
CA HIS A 245 6.08 -32.84 -20.24
C HIS A 245 5.44 -31.47 -20.00
N VAL A 246 4.12 -31.36 -20.18
CA VAL A 246 3.39 -30.10 -19.95
C VAL A 246 3.40 -29.70 -18.46
N LYS A 247 3.27 -30.66 -17.52
CA LYS A 247 3.43 -30.40 -16.08
C LYS A 247 4.85 -29.96 -15.74
N LEU A 248 5.85 -30.61 -16.33
CA LEU A 248 7.26 -30.26 -16.15
C LEU A 248 7.55 -28.83 -16.64
N VAL A 249 7.00 -28.43 -17.79
CA VAL A 249 7.05 -27.03 -18.27
C VAL A 249 6.41 -26.08 -17.26
N GLY A 250 5.28 -26.46 -16.66
CA GLY A 250 4.65 -25.69 -15.59
C GLY A 250 5.56 -25.51 -14.35
N ILE A 251 6.18 -26.61 -13.88
CA ILE A 251 7.10 -26.61 -12.74
C ILE A 251 8.35 -25.77 -13.04
N ILE A 252 8.97 -25.98 -14.20
CA ILE A 252 10.14 -25.20 -14.65
C ILE A 252 9.77 -23.72 -14.77
N GLY A 253 8.62 -23.41 -15.35
CA GLY A 253 8.12 -22.03 -15.41
C GLY A 253 7.99 -21.38 -14.03
N GLY A 254 7.47 -22.11 -13.05
CA GLY A 254 7.42 -21.67 -11.65
C GLY A 254 8.80 -21.45 -11.03
N ALA A 255 9.73 -22.40 -11.22
CA ALA A 255 11.10 -22.29 -10.70
C ALA A 255 11.88 -21.12 -11.34
N VAL A 256 11.76 -20.92 -12.65
CA VAL A 256 12.34 -19.79 -13.38
C VAL A 256 11.76 -18.47 -12.89
N SER A 257 10.44 -18.42 -12.67
CA SER A 257 9.78 -17.23 -12.09
C SER A 257 10.38 -16.87 -10.73
N LEU A 258 10.59 -17.86 -9.85
CA LEU A 258 11.19 -17.64 -8.53
C LEU A 258 12.65 -17.18 -8.62
N ALA A 259 13.45 -17.77 -9.51
CA ALA A 259 14.84 -17.38 -9.72
C ALA A 259 14.98 -15.95 -10.26
N ILE A 260 14.17 -15.58 -11.26
CA ILE A 260 14.12 -14.21 -11.80
C ILE A 260 13.68 -13.25 -10.71
N PHE A 261 12.65 -13.60 -9.94
CA PHE A 261 12.18 -12.76 -8.84
C PHE A 261 13.27 -12.50 -7.80
N ALA A 262 14.00 -13.54 -7.37
CA ALA A 262 15.11 -13.41 -6.43
C ALA A 262 16.22 -12.49 -6.98
N TRP A 263 16.54 -12.61 -8.27
CA TRP A 263 17.51 -11.74 -8.94
C TRP A 263 17.04 -10.28 -9.00
N VAL A 264 15.78 -10.02 -9.39
CA VAL A 264 15.19 -8.67 -9.40
C VAL A 264 15.15 -8.07 -7.99
N MET A 265 14.79 -8.86 -6.98
CA MET A 265 14.81 -8.44 -5.58
C MET A 265 16.22 -8.01 -5.16
N TRP A 266 17.23 -8.84 -5.44
CA TRP A 266 18.61 -8.52 -5.09
C TRP A 266 19.06 -7.18 -5.69
N GLN A 267 18.82 -6.98 -6.99
CA GLN A 267 19.14 -5.74 -7.68
C GLN A 267 18.38 -4.54 -7.10
N SER A 268 17.09 -4.72 -6.80
CA SER A 268 16.23 -3.65 -6.27
C SER A 268 16.64 -3.24 -4.86
N LEU A 269 16.99 -4.19 -3.99
CA LEU A 269 17.43 -3.92 -2.61
C LEU A 269 18.72 -3.10 -2.55
N HIS A 270 19.63 -3.30 -3.51
CA HIS A 270 20.91 -2.59 -3.60
C HIS A 270 20.85 -1.31 -4.44
N SER A 271 19.74 -1.07 -5.14
CA SER A 271 19.54 0.19 -5.87
C SER A 271 19.45 1.38 -4.92
N MET A 272 20.00 2.52 -5.34
CA MET A 272 19.99 3.77 -4.57
C MET A 272 18.78 4.63 -4.92
N THR A 273 18.11 5.12 -3.89
CA THR A 273 17.13 6.23 -3.94
C THR A 273 17.78 7.42 -3.22
N SER A 274 18.26 8.42 -3.95
CA SER A 274 18.81 9.67 -3.39
C SER A 274 19.83 9.46 -2.25
N SER A 275 20.90 8.69 -2.50
CA SER A 275 22.00 8.32 -1.58
C SER A 275 21.75 7.18 -0.57
N VAL A 276 20.51 6.70 -0.43
CA VAL A 276 20.17 5.59 0.48
C VAL A 276 19.78 4.36 -0.35
N THR A 277 20.27 3.17 0.00
CA THR A 277 19.82 1.94 -0.67
C THR A 277 18.42 1.57 -0.22
N ARG A 278 17.62 0.90 -1.06
CA ARG A 278 16.27 0.44 -0.65
C ARG A 278 16.32 -0.48 0.57
N LEU A 279 17.31 -1.36 0.67
CA LEU A 279 17.50 -2.20 1.86
C LEU A 279 17.72 -1.37 3.12
N GLN A 280 18.51 -0.31 3.03
CA GLN A 280 18.73 0.60 4.15
C GLN A 280 17.45 1.36 4.50
N LEU A 281 16.70 1.82 3.50
CA LEU A 281 15.40 2.46 3.70
C LEU A 281 14.42 1.50 4.40
N TYR A 282 14.31 0.24 3.97
CA TYR A 282 13.42 -0.74 4.59
C TYR A 282 13.80 -1.03 6.04
N ARG A 283 15.10 -1.18 6.33
CA ARG A 283 15.59 -1.34 7.70
C ARG A 283 15.24 -0.13 8.57
N GLN A 284 15.32 1.08 8.02
CA GLN A 284 14.99 2.31 8.72
C GLN A 284 13.47 2.51 8.89
N THR A 285 12.66 2.13 7.91
CA THR A 285 11.20 2.07 8.04
C THR A 285 10.80 1.05 9.11
N TRP A 286 11.49 -0.09 9.20
CA TRP A 286 11.27 -1.06 10.27
C TRP A 286 11.62 -0.51 11.66
N GLN A 287 12.68 0.30 11.75
CA GLN A 287 13.03 1.03 12.97
C GLN A 287 11.90 1.98 13.40
N LEU A 288 11.26 2.68 12.46
CA LEU A 288 10.08 3.49 12.74
C LEU A 288 8.87 2.64 13.19
N ILE A 289 8.57 1.55 12.48
CA ILE A 289 7.46 0.64 12.84
C ILE A 289 7.61 0.15 14.28
N ALA A 290 8.84 -0.10 14.74
CA ALA A 290 9.12 -0.54 16.10
C ALA A 290 8.74 0.49 17.18
N ASP A 291 8.61 1.77 16.82
CA ASP A 291 8.12 2.84 17.71
C ASP A 291 6.59 2.98 17.70
N PHE A 292 5.92 2.42 16.68
CA PHE A 292 4.47 2.48 16.49
C PHE A 292 3.83 1.09 16.26
N PRO A 293 4.13 0.06 17.06
CA PRO A 293 3.83 -1.32 16.71
C PRO A 293 2.33 -1.66 16.72
N PHE A 294 1.47 -0.84 17.35
CA PHE A 294 0.04 -1.15 17.53
C PHE A 294 -0.87 -0.30 16.64
N THR A 295 -0.83 1.02 16.82
CA THR A 295 -1.73 1.95 16.13
C THR A 295 -1.24 2.30 14.73
N GLY A 296 0.02 2.00 14.43
CA GLY A 296 0.75 2.76 13.43
C GLY A 296 0.97 4.21 13.88
N SER A 297 1.61 4.98 13.02
CA SER A 297 2.00 6.37 13.21
C SER A 297 1.02 7.35 12.56
N GLY A 298 -0.02 6.84 11.90
CA GLY A 298 -1.07 7.63 11.27
C GLY A 298 -0.97 7.73 9.76
N LEU A 299 -2.09 8.06 9.11
CA LEU A 299 -2.15 8.19 7.65
C LEU A 299 -1.33 9.39 7.16
N ALA A 300 -0.59 9.18 6.06
CA ALA A 300 0.24 10.21 5.41
C ALA A 300 1.37 10.80 6.28
N THR A 301 1.92 10.03 7.22
CA THR A 301 2.93 10.54 8.18
C THR A 301 4.39 10.19 7.87
N PHE A 302 4.67 9.33 6.88
CA PHE A 302 6.01 8.78 6.63
C PHE A 302 7.11 9.84 6.55
N ASN A 303 6.90 10.90 5.76
CA ASN A 303 7.89 11.93 5.45
C ASN A 303 8.44 12.64 6.70
N GLY A 304 7.55 13.15 7.56
CA GLY A 304 7.94 13.82 8.80
C GLY A 304 8.63 12.89 9.79
N LEU A 305 8.08 11.67 9.96
CA LEU A 305 8.66 10.69 10.88
C LEU A 305 10.04 10.23 10.45
N TYR A 306 10.23 9.94 9.16
CA TYR A 306 11.51 9.51 8.63
C TYR A 306 12.56 10.62 8.69
N SER A 307 12.19 11.86 8.31
CA SER A 307 13.09 13.01 8.45
C SER A 307 13.46 13.26 9.91
N GLN A 308 12.50 13.22 10.83
CA GLN A 308 12.74 13.57 12.24
C GLN A 308 13.45 12.46 13.02
N TYR A 309 12.95 11.23 12.95
CA TYR A 309 13.35 10.16 13.87
C TYR A 309 14.40 9.21 13.30
N ILE A 310 14.65 9.23 12.00
CA ILE A 310 15.72 8.43 11.37
C ILE A 310 16.84 9.33 10.86
N ARG A 311 16.49 10.38 10.10
CA ARG A 311 17.46 11.27 9.48
C ARG A 311 17.89 12.40 10.40
N VAL A 312 17.11 12.76 11.41
CA VAL A 312 17.34 13.90 12.32
C VAL A 312 17.61 15.16 11.50
N ILE A 313 16.61 15.60 10.73
CA ILE A 313 16.63 16.81 9.89
C ILE A 313 15.23 17.46 9.87
N PRO A 314 15.12 18.80 9.77
CA PRO A 314 13.84 19.52 9.86
C PRO A 314 13.15 19.72 8.50
N PHE A 315 13.68 19.14 7.44
CA PHE A 315 13.18 19.32 6.07
C PHE A 315 12.78 18.00 5.43
N PHE A 316 12.03 18.11 4.35
CA PHE A 316 11.56 16.99 3.56
C PHE A 316 12.73 16.20 2.96
N PHE A 317 12.70 14.86 3.08
CA PHE A 317 13.69 13.97 2.47
C PHE A 317 13.06 12.92 1.56
N PHE A 318 12.16 12.09 2.08
CA PHE A 318 11.41 11.09 1.31
C PHE A 318 9.91 11.21 1.54
N ASN A 319 9.14 10.89 0.49
CA ASN A 319 7.68 10.90 0.55
C ASN A 319 7.09 9.58 1.09
N TYR A 320 7.81 8.46 1.00
CA TYR A 320 7.30 7.12 1.34
C TYR A 320 8.43 6.08 1.46
N GLY A 321 8.15 4.89 2.00
CA GLY A 321 9.12 3.85 2.35
C GLY A 321 9.51 2.88 1.23
N HIS A 322 9.04 3.12 0.00
CA HIS A 322 9.18 2.24 -1.17
C HIS A 322 8.81 0.78 -0.89
N ASN A 323 7.82 0.52 -0.02
CA ASN A 323 7.34 -0.83 0.24
C ASN A 323 5.90 -0.77 0.76
N LEU A 324 4.96 -1.28 -0.03
CA LEU A 324 3.53 -1.25 0.28
C LEU A 324 3.23 -1.81 1.68
N TYR A 325 3.85 -2.92 2.04
CA TYR A 325 3.56 -3.63 3.28
C TYR A 325 4.10 -2.89 4.50
N LEU A 326 5.33 -2.36 4.39
CA LEU A 326 5.91 -1.54 5.45
C LEU A 326 5.17 -0.21 5.62
N ASP A 327 4.76 0.43 4.52
CA ASP A 327 4.00 1.68 4.58
C ASP A 327 2.60 1.47 5.18
N VAL A 328 1.92 0.37 4.85
CA VAL A 328 0.62 0.02 5.47
C VAL A 328 0.79 -0.26 6.96
N TRP A 329 1.80 -1.04 7.36
CA TRP A 329 2.05 -1.29 8.79
C TRP A 329 2.39 0.02 9.50
N LEU A 330 3.36 0.79 9.00
CA LEU A 330 3.76 2.03 9.64
C LEU A 330 2.58 2.96 9.83
N THR A 331 1.71 3.13 8.83
CA THR A 331 0.64 4.15 8.89
C THR A 331 -0.63 3.71 9.61
N GLN A 332 -0.99 2.42 9.58
CA GLN A 332 -2.26 1.92 10.15
C GLN A 332 -2.10 0.77 11.15
N GLY A 333 -0.89 0.26 11.34
CA GLY A 333 -0.60 -0.84 12.25
C GLY A 333 -0.73 -2.25 11.64
N PRO A 334 -0.43 -3.30 12.42
CA PRO A 334 -0.35 -4.67 11.95
C PRO A 334 -1.72 -5.25 11.55
N LEU A 335 -2.82 -4.76 12.14
CA LEU A 335 -4.17 -5.21 11.78
C LEU A 335 -4.54 -4.81 10.34
N ALA A 336 -4.12 -3.63 9.90
CA ALA A 336 -4.30 -3.19 8.52
C ALA A 336 -3.49 -4.04 7.55
N LEU A 337 -2.24 -4.34 7.89
CA LEU A 337 -1.40 -5.24 7.10
C LEU A 337 -2.04 -6.63 7.00
N LEU A 338 -2.52 -7.18 8.11
CA LEU A 338 -3.24 -8.46 8.11
C LEU A 338 -4.47 -8.43 7.20
N ALA A 339 -5.31 -7.39 7.32
CA ALA A 339 -6.49 -7.23 6.48
C ALA A 339 -6.12 -7.17 4.99
N LEU A 340 -5.08 -6.39 4.63
CA LEU A 340 -4.56 -6.30 3.27
C LEU A 340 -4.12 -7.68 2.75
N LEU A 341 -3.33 -8.43 3.54
CA LEU A 341 -2.84 -9.75 3.16
C LEU A 341 -3.98 -10.76 2.99
N VAL A 342 -5.03 -10.70 3.82
CA VAL A 342 -6.20 -11.56 3.69
C VAL A 342 -7.02 -11.20 2.44
N ILE A 343 -7.22 -9.91 2.14
CA ILE A 343 -7.94 -9.46 0.95
C ILE A 343 -7.23 -9.93 -0.32
N TYR A 344 -5.93 -9.67 -0.45
CA TYR A 344 -5.19 -10.08 -1.64
C TYR A 344 -4.93 -11.58 -1.71
N GLY A 345 -4.61 -12.23 -0.59
CA GLY A 345 -4.42 -13.68 -0.53
C GLY A 345 -5.71 -14.44 -0.85
N GLY A 346 -6.84 -13.97 -0.32
CA GLY A 346 -8.18 -14.45 -0.66
C GLY A 346 -8.51 -14.24 -2.13
N SER A 347 -8.17 -13.08 -2.70
CA SER A 347 -8.35 -12.79 -4.12
C SER A 347 -7.51 -13.70 -5.02
N VAL A 348 -6.24 -13.95 -4.69
CA VAL A 348 -5.39 -14.90 -5.44
C VAL A 348 -5.94 -16.31 -5.35
N TRP A 349 -6.36 -16.75 -4.16
CA TRP A 349 -6.97 -18.06 -3.98
C TRP A 349 -8.22 -18.24 -4.84
N ARG A 350 -9.11 -17.24 -4.86
CA ARG A 350 -10.33 -17.27 -5.67
C ARG A 350 -10.04 -17.20 -7.16
N ALA A 351 -9.07 -16.39 -7.59
CA ALA A 351 -8.63 -16.34 -8.98
C ALA A 351 -8.10 -17.71 -9.45
N LEU A 352 -7.32 -18.41 -8.61
CA LEU A 352 -6.86 -19.77 -8.88
C LEU A 352 -8.00 -20.79 -8.91
N ALA A 353 -8.99 -20.67 -8.00
CA ALA A 353 -10.18 -21.53 -8.01
C ALA A 353 -10.99 -21.34 -9.31
N LEU A 354 -11.23 -20.09 -9.71
CA LEU A 354 -11.90 -19.76 -10.97
C LEU A 354 -11.14 -20.35 -12.17
N LEU A 355 -9.80 -20.33 -12.17
CA LEU A 355 -9.02 -20.93 -13.25
C LEU A 355 -9.13 -22.45 -13.34
N ARG A 356 -9.29 -23.15 -12.20
CA ARG A 356 -9.49 -24.60 -12.17
C ARG A 356 -10.84 -25.00 -12.75
N GLU A 357 -11.86 -24.17 -12.54
CA GLU A 357 -13.20 -24.39 -13.11
C GLU A 357 -13.21 -24.09 -14.61
N GLU A 358 -12.69 -22.94 -15.02
CA GLU A 358 -12.64 -22.53 -16.42
C GLU A 358 -11.38 -21.68 -16.68
N ALA A 359 -10.49 -22.18 -17.54
CA ALA A 359 -9.21 -21.54 -17.81
C ALA A 359 -9.32 -20.51 -18.96
N THR A 360 -9.96 -19.36 -18.72
CA THR A 360 -10.12 -18.28 -19.72
C THR A 360 -9.00 -17.23 -19.64
N ALA A 361 -8.72 -16.57 -20.78
CA ALA A 361 -7.71 -15.50 -20.85
C ALA A 361 -7.97 -14.36 -19.85
N VAL A 362 -9.25 -14.05 -19.57
CA VAL A 362 -9.63 -13.02 -18.61
C VAL A 362 -9.28 -13.43 -17.18
N ARG A 363 -9.56 -14.68 -16.78
CA ARG A 363 -9.22 -15.17 -15.43
C ARG A 363 -7.70 -15.22 -15.22
N PHE A 364 -6.94 -15.57 -16.26
CA PHE A 364 -5.47 -15.49 -16.22
C PHE A 364 -4.97 -14.05 -16.10
N ALA A 365 -5.60 -13.10 -16.79
CA ALA A 365 -5.27 -11.69 -16.68
C ALA A 365 -5.53 -11.11 -15.29
N LEU A 366 -6.63 -11.49 -14.64
CA LEU A 366 -6.93 -11.08 -13.26
C LEU A 366 -5.91 -11.62 -12.27
N LEU A 367 -5.55 -12.91 -12.38
CA LEU A 367 -4.47 -13.48 -11.58
C LEU A 367 -3.14 -12.76 -11.85
N GLY A 368 -2.85 -12.47 -13.12
CA GLY A 368 -1.64 -11.75 -13.51
C GLY A 368 -1.55 -10.37 -12.87
N GLY A 369 -2.60 -9.55 -12.97
CA GLY A 369 -2.60 -8.23 -12.36
C GLY A 369 -2.47 -8.27 -10.83
N LEU A 370 -3.15 -9.22 -10.16
CA LEU A 370 -2.98 -9.44 -8.71
C LEU A 370 -1.54 -9.77 -8.32
N LEU A 371 -0.89 -10.66 -9.07
CA LEU A 371 0.50 -11.03 -8.81
C LEU A 371 1.45 -9.86 -9.08
N VAL A 372 1.23 -9.07 -10.14
CA VAL A 372 2.02 -7.85 -10.38
C VAL A 372 1.93 -6.90 -9.18
N ILE A 373 0.73 -6.68 -8.64
CA ILE A 373 0.52 -5.81 -7.47
C ILE A 373 1.30 -6.35 -6.26
N LEU A 374 1.15 -7.63 -5.94
CA LEU A 374 1.77 -8.25 -4.77
C LEU A 374 3.30 -8.23 -4.86
N LEU A 375 3.85 -8.58 -6.03
CA LEU A 375 5.30 -8.66 -6.25
C LEU A 375 5.93 -7.26 -6.33
N HIS A 376 5.29 -6.31 -7.01
CA HIS A 376 5.80 -4.96 -7.08
C HIS A 376 5.68 -4.22 -5.74
N GLY A 377 4.64 -4.52 -4.95
CA GLY A 377 4.44 -3.99 -3.59
C GLY A 377 5.62 -4.26 -2.64
N LEU A 378 6.45 -5.26 -2.93
CA LEU A 378 7.69 -5.54 -2.18
C LEU A 378 8.83 -4.55 -2.51
N ILE A 379 8.72 -3.82 -3.62
CA ILE A 379 9.77 -2.95 -4.19
C ILE A 379 9.38 -1.47 -4.14
N ASP A 380 8.08 -1.18 -4.29
CA ASP A 380 7.55 0.18 -4.34
C ASP A 380 6.09 0.20 -3.87
N ASP A 381 5.55 1.38 -3.54
CA ASP A 381 4.24 1.55 -2.90
C ASP A 381 3.17 2.14 -3.85
N ALA A 382 3.25 1.83 -5.15
CA ALA A 382 2.51 2.53 -6.20
C ALA A 382 1.00 2.72 -5.92
N LEU A 383 0.37 1.78 -5.20
CA LEU A 383 -1.05 1.81 -4.82
C LEU A 383 -1.36 2.47 -3.48
N TYR A 384 -0.39 2.69 -2.60
CA TYR A 384 -0.65 3.22 -1.26
C TYR A 384 -0.13 4.65 -1.06
N GLY A 385 0.60 5.21 -2.03
CA GLY A 385 0.70 6.66 -2.20
C GLY A 385 -0.63 7.31 -2.64
N PHE A 386 -0.76 8.64 -2.57
CA PHE A 386 -2.03 9.35 -2.87
C PHE A 386 -2.69 8.98 -4.21
N LEU A 387 -1.96 9.09 -5.33
CA LEU A 387 -2.54 8.95 -6.67
C LEU A 387 -3.01 7.53 -7.01
N GLY A 388 -2.33 6.49 -6.52
CA GLY A 388 -2.67 5.10 -6.84
C GLY A 388 -3.70 4.48 -5.92
N THR A 389 -3.97 5.08 -4.75
CA THR A 389 -4.89 4.54 -3.74
C THR A 389 -6.32 4.29 -4.16
N PRO A 390 -6.95 5.07 -5.06
CA PRO A 390 -8.25 4.70 -5.59
C PRO A 390 -8.28 3.29 -6.20
N LEU A 391 -7.14 2.81 -6.71
CA LEU A 391 -7.04 1.52 -7.40
C LEU A 391 -6.61 0.37 -6.48
N LEU A 392 -6.35 0.63 -5.19
CA LEU A 392 -5.85 -0.37 -4.24
C LEU A 392 -6.72 -1.63 -4.23
N PHE A 393 -8.05 -1.47 -4.20
CA PHE A 393 -8.97 -2.61 -4.13
C PHE A 393 -9.61 -2.98 -5.47
N ALA A 394 -9.10 -2.46 -6.60
CA ALA A 394 -9.72 -2.66 -7.90
C ALA A 394 -9.75 -4.14 -8.32
N PHE A 395 -8.60 -4.82 -8.31
CA PHE A 395 -8.51 -6.25 -8.65
C PHE A 395 -9.24 -7.17 -7.66
N PRO A 396 -9.10 -6.98 -6.33
CA PRO A 396 -9.93 -7.69 -5.37
C PRO A 396 -11.43 -7.58 -5.66
N GLY A 397 -11.92 -6.38 -6.01
CA GLY A 397 -13.33 -6.16 -6.36
C GLY A 397 -13.76 -6.97 -7.57
N MET A 398 -12.97 -6.94 -8.65
CA MET A 398 -13.25 -7.72 -9.87
C MET A 398 -13.32 -9.23 -9.59
N VAL A 399 -12.38 -9.77 -8.80
CA VAL A 399 -12.37 -11.21 -8.45
C VAL A 399 -13.55 -11.57 -7.55
N ALA A 400 -13.87 -10.73 -6.56
CA ALA A 400 -15.00 -10.93 -5.68
C ALA A 400 -16.31 -11.08 -6.48
N GLY A 401 -16.56 -10.16 -7.42
CA GLY A 401 -17.73 -10.20 -8.31
C GLY A 401 -17.87 -11.50 -9.09
N LEU A 402 -16.78 -11.94 -9.74
CA LEU A 402 -16.80 -13.20 -10.53
C LEU A 402 -16.97 -14.43 -9.65
N SER A 403 -16.38 -14.43 -8.46
CA SER A 403 -16.45 -15.57 -7.54
C SER A 403 -17.81 -15.72 -6.88
N ALA A 404 -18.55 -14.63 -6.64
CA ALA A 404 -19.87 -14.66 -6.01
C ALA A 404 -20.91 -15.43 -6.86
N HIS A 405 -20.79 -15.37 -8.19
CA HIS A 405 -21.69 -16.08 -9.12
C HIS A 405 -21.31 -17.56 -9.37
N HIS A 406 -20.11 -17.98 -9.00
CA HIS A 406 -19.62 -19.35 -9.25
C HIS A 406 -19.52 -20.18 -7.98
N LEU A 407 -19.34 -19.55 -6.82
CA LEU A 407 -19.27 -20.21 -5.53
C LEU A 407 -20.67 -20.47 -4.94
N LEU A 408 -21.51 -21.21 -5.68
CA LEU A 408 -22.50 -22.15 -5.11
C LEU A 408 -21.83 -23.45 -4.62
N VAL A 409 -20.50 -23.45 -4.51
CA VAL A 409 -19.72 -24.59 -4.02
C VAL A 409 -19.91 -24.73 -2.52
N LYS A 410 -20.37 -25.93 -2.12
CA LYS A 410 -20.62 -26.44 -0.76
C LYS A 410 -19.71 -25.78 0.28
N GLU A 411 -20.35 -25.13 1.24
CA GLU A 411 -19.68 -24.61 2.42
C GLU A 411 -18.97 -25.74 3.17
N ASN A 412 -17.65 -25.64 3.27
CA ASN A 412 -16.89 -26.59 4.08
C ASN A 412 -17.05 -26.16 5.55
N ARG A 413 -17.91 -26.85 6.30
CA ARG A 413 -18.31 -26.57 7.71
C ARG A 413 -17.14 -26.28 8.67
N ARG A 414 -15.93 -26.72 8.31
CA ARG A 414 -14.67 -26.42 9.04
C ARG A 414 -14.24 -24.96 8.93
N TRP A 415 -14.38 -24.33 7.76
CA TRP A 415 -13.96 -22.93 7.55
C TRP A 415 -14.94 -21.92 8.16
N THR A 416 -16.23 -22.25 8.24
CA THR A 416 -17.21 -21.46 9.00
C THR A 416 -16.98 -21.52 10.51
N ALA A 417 -16.57 -22.67 11.05
CA ALA A 417 -16.17 -22.78 12.45
C ALA A 417 -14.93 -21.94 12.75
N VAL A 418 -13.87 -22.04 11.93
CA VAL A 418 -12.66 -21.20 12.08
C VAL A 418 -13.02 -19.72 12.03
N ARG A 419 -13.90 -19.29 11.11
CA ARG A 419 -14.37 -17.89 11.03
C ARG A 419 -15.15 -17.44 12.26
N ARG A 420 -16.05 -18.28 12.79
CA ARG A 420 -16.89 -17.96 13.96
C ARG A 420 -16.07 -17.83 15.24
N TYR A 421 -14.95 -18.55 15.33
CA TYR A 421 -14.09 -18.54 16.52
C TYR A 421 -12.81 -17.71 16.35
N ALA A 422 -12.39 -17.34 15.13
CA ALA A 422 -11.16 -16.58 14.90
C ALA A 422 -11.20 -15.19 15.54
N LEU A 423 -12.31 -14.45 15.45
CA LEU A 423 -12.46 -13.13 16.06
C LEU A 423 -12.48 -13.20 17.60
N PRO A 424 -13.27 -14.08 18.24
CA PRO A 424 -13.20 -14.29 19.69
C PRO A 424 -11.82 -14.77 20.16
N VAL A 425 -11.18 -15.71 19.45
CA VAL A 425 -9.83 -16.19 19.78
C VAL A 425 -8.80 -15.09 19.62
N LEU A 426 -8.88 -14.28 18.57
CA LEU A 426 -8.02 -13.11 18.40
C LEU A 426 -8.26 -12.10 19.51
N ALA A 427 -9.50 -11.82 19.88
CA ALA A 427 -9.84 -10.92 20.98
C ALA A 427 -9.29 -11.44 22.32
N VAL A 428 -9.46 -12.73 22.62
CA VAL A 428 -8.89 -13.38 23.82
C VAL A 428 -7.36 -13.36 23.77
N MET A 429 -6.74 -13.67 22.63
CA MET A 429 -5.29 -13.56 22.46
C MET A 429 -4.80 -12.14 22.70
N LEU A 430 -5.49 -11.12 22.17
CA LEU A 430 -5.14 -9.72 22.39
C LEU A 430 -5.28 -9.35 23.88
N VAL A 431 -6.33 -9.81 24.56
CA VAL A 431 -6.51 -9.60 26.01
C VAL A 431 -5.41 -10.29 26.82
N VAL A 432 -5.08 -11.54 26.50
CA VAL A 432 -4.01 -12.30 27.17
C VAL A 432 -2.64 -11.66 26.90
N LEU A 433 -2.39 -11.22 25.67
CA LEU A 433 -1.16 -10.50 25.33
C LEU A 433 -1.07 -9.18 26.09
N PHE A 434 -2.18 -8.44 26.21
CA PHE A 434 -2.24 -7.18 26.93
C PHE A 434 -2.17 -7.34 28.46
N ALA A 435 -2.36 -8.55 28.99
CA ALA A 435 -2.11 -8.83 30.41
C ALA A 435 -0.60 -8.78 30.75
N SER A 436 0.28 -8.99 29.76
CA SER A 436 1.72 -8.93 29.97
C SER A 436 2.17 -7.49 30.31
N LYS A 437 3.18 -7.36 31.18
CA LYS A 437 3.72 -6.05 31.56
C LYS A 437 4.44 -5.42 30.38
N GLU A 438 5.12 -6.23 29.58
CA GLU A 438 5.91 -5.85 28.42
C GLU A 438 5.03 -5.28 27.30
N VAL A 439 3.87 -5.90 27.02
CA VAL A 439 2.93 -5.35 26.02
C VAL A 439 2.33 -4.03 26.50
N ARG A 440 2.02 -3.90 27.79
CA ARG A 440 1.54 -2.64 28.36
C ARG A 440 2.62 -1.56 28.33
N ALA A 441 3.86 -1.89 28.64
CA ALA A 441 5.00 -0.97 28.52
C ALA A 441 5.11 -0.43 27.09
N ARG A 442 5.12 -1.34 26.09
CA ARG A 442 5.15 -0.95 24.67
C ARG A 442 3.92 -0.16 24.22
N TRP A 443 2.77 -0.42 24.81
CA TRP A 443 1.55 0.34 24.54
C TRP A 443 1.70 1.80 25.00
N PHE A 444 2.17 2.02 26.23
CA PHE A 444 2.45 3.36 26.73
C PHE A 444 3.58 4.04 25.95
N ALA A 445 4.64 3.32 25.57
CA ALA A 445 5.72 3.84 24.72
C ALA A 445 5.21 4.27 23.33
N ASN A 446 4.34 3.45 22.71
CA ASN A 446 3.66 3.79 21.45
C ASN A 446 2.83 5.06 21.60
N LEU A 447 2.03 5.18 22.66
CA LEU A 447 1.23 6.38 22.92
C LEU A 447 2.12 7.62 23.13
N GLY A 448 3.20 7.51 23.90
CA GLY A 448 4.17 8.59 24.10
C GLY A 448 4.82 9.01 22.78
N ALA A 449 5.18 8.05 21.92
CA ALA A 449 5.72 8.31 20.60
C ALA A 449 4.71 9.02 19.68
N VAL A 450 3.44 8.61 19.68
CA VAL A 450 2.37 9.27 18.92
C VAL A 450 2.16 10.70 19.42
N THR A 451 2.00 10.90 20.73
CA THR A 451 1.71 12.21 21.31
C THR A 451 2.87 13.20 21.04
N LEU A 452 4.12 12.74 21.15
CA LEU A 452 5.28 13.57 20.81
C LEU A 452 5.28 13.93 19.33
N ALA A 453 5.04 12.97 18.43
CA ALA A 453 4.99 13.22 17.00
C ALA A 453 3.88 14.22 16.61
N GLN A 454 2.71 14.13 17.23
CA GLN A 454 1.60 15.07 17.02
C GLN A 454 1.96 16.50 17.39
N GLY A 455 2.68 16.70 18.50
CA GLY A 455 3.13 18.04 18.90
C GLY A 455 4.29 18.53 18.04
N GLN A 456 5.29 17.69 17.85
CA GLN A 456 6.54 18.04 17.18
C GLN A 456 6.42 18.27 15.67
N LEU A 457 5.56 17.50 15.01
CA LEU A 457 5.40 17.55 13.56
C LEU A 457 4.14 18.32 13.16
N ALA A 458 3.51 19.02 14.11
CA ALA A 458 2.46 19.98 13.80
C ALA A 458 3.01 21.02 12.81
N GLY A 459 2.37 21.16 11.63
CA GLY A 459 2.83 22.08 10.59
C GLY A 459 4.06 21.63 9.80
N TRP A 460 4.42 20.35 9.82
CA TRP A 460 5.54 19.81 9.04
C TRP A 460 5.47 20.15 7.52
N PRO A 461 6.60 20.51 6.86
CA PRO A 461 7.94 20.64 7.42
C PRO A 461 8.19 22.01 8.07
N PRO A 462 8.86 22.07 9.25
CA PRO A 462 9.18 23.33 9.89
C PRO A 462 10.27 24.12 9.13
N ASN A 463 11.13 23.42 8.36
CA ASN A 463 12.30 24.01 7.69
C ASN A 463 13.25 24.78 8.62
N SER A 464 13.14 24.55 9.94
CA SER A 464 13.96 25.12 11.00
C SER A 464 14.10 24.11 12.15
N TRP A 465 15.07 24.33 13.02
CA TRP A 465 15.30 23.50 14.22
C TRP A 465 14.51 23.97 15.45
N ASP A 466 13.76 25.07 15.32
CA ASP A 466 12.96 25.65 16.38
C ASP A 466 11.56 25.01 16.34
N TYR A 467 11.40 23.93 17.11
CA TYR A 467 10.12 23.24 17.24
C TYR A 467 9.28 23.92 18.33
N ASP A 468 8.15 24.50 17.94
CA ASP A 468 7.14 24.97 18.90
C ASP A 468 6.25 23.78 19.31
N ILE A 469 6.76 22.96 20.23
CA ILE A 469 6.03 21.78 20.72
C ILE A 469 5.05 22.24 21.81
N PRO A 470 3.73 22.02 21.66
CA PRO A 470 2.78 22.39 22.70
C PRO A 470 3.11 21.73 24.04
N ALA A 471 3.18 22.52 25.12
CA ALA A 471 3.54 22.02 26.46
C ALA A 471 2.67 20.85 26.92
N ALA A 472 1.38 20.87 26.57
CA ALA A 472 0.46 19.77 26.87
C ALA A 472 0.84 18.45 26.16
N ASN A 473 1.31 18.52 24.92
CA ASN A 473 1.79 17.34 24.19
C ASN A 473 3.10 16.82 24.80
N LEU A 474 4.02 17.73 25.13
CA LEU A 474 5.31 17.37 25.73
C LEU A 474 5.12 16.68 27.09
N GLU A 475 4.30 17.26 27.97
CA GLU A 475 4.01 16.70 29.31
C GLU A 475 3.31 15.34 29.20
N LYS A 476 2.30 15.23 28.34
CA LYS A 476 1.58 13.96 28.14
C LYS A 476 2.48 12.88 27.56
N ALA A 477 3.33 13.22 26.58
CA ALA A 477 4.29 12.28 26.01
C ALA A 477 5.32 11.82 27.05
N ARG A 478 5.81 12.73 27.90
CA ARG A 478 6.70 12.43 29.03
C ARG A 478 6.04 11.46 30.00
N GLN A 479 4.83 11.74 30.45
CA GLN A 479 4.08 10.87 31.37
C GLN A 479 3.88 9.46 30.78
N GLN A 480 3.49 9.36 29.51
CA GLN A 480 3.31 8.08 28.84
C GLN A 480 4.64 7.30 28.70
N SER A 481 5.73 7.97 28.34
CA SER A 481 7.04 7.32 28.27
C SER A 481 7.56 6.88 29.65
N LEU A 482 7.32 7.66 30.71
CA LEU A 482 7.68 7.26 32.08
C LEU A 482 6.85 6.05 32.54
N GLN A 483 5.54 6.02 32.25
CA GLN A 483 4.71 4.84 32.52
C GLN A 483 5.20 3.59 31.81
N ALA A 484 5.75 3.73 30.60
CA ALA A 484 6.38 2.62 29.91
C ALA A 484 7.64 2.13 30.65
N LEU A 485 8.51 3.03 31.12
CA LEU A 485 9.71 2.69 31.87
C LEU A 485 9.44 2.13 33.27
N ASP A 486 8.35 2.53 33.91
CA ASP A 486 7.91 1.94 35.18
C ASP A 486 7.51 0.46 35.02
N LEU A 487 7.01 0.08 33.84
CA LEU A 487 6.64 -1.29 33.51
C LEU A 487 7.80 -2.11 32.93
N ASP A 488 8.63 -1.48 32.09
CA ASP A 488 9.83 -2.05 31.49
C ASP A 488 10.91 -0.96 31.35
N ALA A 489 11.86 -0.94 32.28
CA ALA A 489 12.95 0.03 32.29
C ALA A 489 13.85 -0.04 31.03
N GLY A 490 13.80 -1.14 30.28
CA GLY A 490 14.53 -1.35 29.03
C GLY A 490 13.77 -0.95 27.77
N ASP A 491 12.57 -0.35 27.86
CA ASP A 491 11.81 0.02 26.67
C ASP A 491 12.53 1.10 25.84
N VAL A 492 12.99 0.68 24.67
CA VAL A 492 13.83 1.49 23.78
C VAL A 492 13.10 2.70 23.24
N THR A 493 11.81 2.56 22.94
CA THR A 493 11.02 3.65 22.35
C THR A 493 10.78 4.74 23.38
N ALA A 494 10.43 4.36 24.62
CA ALA A 494 10.27 5.30 25.72
C ALA A 494 11.58 6.03 26.05
N GLN A 495 12.70 5.30 26.15
CA GLN A 495 14.02 5.90 26.35
C GLN A 495 14.39 6.85 25.20
N TYR A 496 14.17 6.45 23.95
CA TYR A 496 14.45 7.31 22.80
C TYR A 496 13.64 8.61 22.85
N ARG A 497 12.33 8.53 23.14
CA ARG A 497 11.44 9.70 23.20
C ARG A 497 11.78 10.62 24.39
N LEU A 498 12.07 10.07 25.57
CA LEU A 498 12.53 10.87 26.73
C LEU A 498 13.85 11.57 26.46
N GLY A 499 14.81 10.88 25.83
CA GLY A 499 16.07 11.47 25.43
C GLY A 499 15.92 12.61 24.44
N MET A 500 14.99 12.49 23.48
CA MET A 500 14.65 13.60 22.57
C MET A 500 14.00 14.78 23.28
N MET A 501 13.06 14.53 24.20
CA MET A 501 12.41 15.60 24.98
C MET A 501 13.44 16.39 25.81
N ALA A 502 14.34 15.68 26.51
CA ALA A 502 15.45 16.31 27.24
C ALA A 502 16.39 17.10 26.32
N LEU A 503 16.62 16.62 25.09
CA LEU A 503 17.43 17.33 24.10
C LEU A 503 16.81 18.67 23.68
N TYR A 504 15.48 18.73 23.50
CA TYR A 504 14.76 19.98 23.20
C TYR A 504 14.78 20.96 24.38
N GLU A 505 14.75 20.44 25.60
CA GLU A 505 14.92 21.22 26.83
C GLU A 505 16.39 21.60 27.09
N GLN A 506 17.30 21.17 26.21
CA GLN A 506 18.75 21.40 26.29
C GLN A 506 19.42 20.78 27.54
N ASP A 507 18.76 19.81 28.19
CA ASP A 507 19.40 18.95 29.18
C ASP A 507 20.18 17.83 28.47
N PHE A 508 21.37 18.18 28.01
CA PHE A 508 22.24 17.26 27.26
C PHE A 508 22.70 16.06 28.10
N ALA A 509 22.76 16.20 29.42
CA ALA A 509 23.18 15.13 30.32
C ALA A 509 22.08 14.08 30.46
N GLU A 510 20.84 14.52 30.71
CA GLU A 510 19.69 13.63 30.76
C GLU A 510 19.39 13.02 29.38
N ALA A 511 19.48 13.81 28.31
CA ALA A 511 19.33 13.32 26.94
C ALA A 511 20.32 12.20 26.63
N ALA A 512 21.61 12.41 26.94
CA ALA A 512 22.64 11.39 26.74
C ALA A 512 22.39 10.13 27.55
N ARG A 513 21.88 10.24 28.80
CA ARG A 513 21.57 9.07 29.64
C ARG A 513 20.51 8.18 29.01
N TYR A 514 19.37 8.75 28.62
CA TYR A 514 18.29 7.97 28.00
C TYR A 514 18.70 7.42 26.62
N LEU A 515 19.34 8.25 25.79
CA LEU A 515 19.76 7.84 24.45
C LEU A 515 20.86 6.77 24.48
N GLN A 516 21.72 6.78 25.50
CA GLN A 516 22.74 5.75 25.72
C GLN A 516 22.08 4.40 26.01
N ALA A 517 21.10 4.36 26.92
CA ALA A 517 20.36 3.13 27.21
C ALA A 517 19.62 2.61 25.95
N ALA A 518 19.01 3.52 25.19
CA ALA A 518 18.32 3.16 23.95
C ALA A 518 19.31 2.63 22.88
N HIS A 519 20.52 3.20 22.83
CA HIS A 519 21.58 2.80 21.91
C HIS A 519 22.17 1.43 22.26
N GLU A 520 22.36 1.14 23.55
CA GLU A 520 22.83 -0.16 24.02
C GLU A 520 21.86 -1.28 23.64
N ALA A 521 20.56 -1.01 23.74
CA ALA A 521 19.52 -1.96 23.32
C ALA A 521 19.37 -2.08 21.79
N ARG A 522 19.60 -1.01 21.02
CA ARG A 522 19.52 -0.99 19.55
C ARG A 522 20.68 -0.22 18.89
N PRO A 523 21.90 -0.81 18.85
CA PRO A 523 23.10 -0.10 18.40
C PRO A 523 23.10 0.26 16.90
N THR A 524 22.25 -0.42 16.12
CA THR A 524 22.08 -0.20 14.66
C THR A 524 21.00 0.84 14.34
N HIS A 525 20.29 1.37 15.33
CA HIS A 525 19.27 2.39 15.10
C HIS A 525 19.92 3.74 14.76
N ARG A 526 19.67 4.22 13.53
CA ARG A 526 20.33 5.42 13.00
C ARG A 526 19.99 6.68 13.80
N GLY A 527 18.70 6.92 14.04
CA GLY A 527 18.22 8.11 14.76
C GLY A 527 18.79 8.23 16.17
N ILE A 528 18.59 7.19 17.00
CA ILE A 528 19.18 7.08 18.34
C ILE A 528 20.68 7.36 18.33
N ARG A 529 21.47 6.69 17.47
CA ARG A 529 22.92 6.91 17.37
C ARG A 529 23.27 8.37 17.07
N LYS A 530 22.59 8.96 16.09
CA LYS A 530 22.82 10.34 15.66
C LYS A 530 22.46 11.34 16.77
N MET A 531 21.30 11.17 17.41
CA MET A 531 20.85 11.99 18.54
C MET A 531 21.77 11.85 19.76
N LEU A 532 22.23 10.64 20.08
CA LEU A 532 23.18 10.41 21.16
C LEU A 532 24.50 11.12 20.86
N GLY A 533 24.99 11.02 19.62
CA GLY A 533 26.17 11.75 19.15
C GLY A 533 26.07 13.25 19.37
N TYR A 534 24.95 13.86 18.99
CA TYR A 534 24.72 15.29 19.24
C TYR A 534 24.58 15.63 20.72
N SER A 535 23.88 14.81 21.49
CA SER A 535 23.73 15.01 22.93
C SER A 535 25.10 14.98 23.63
N LEU A 536 25.99 14.05 23.26
CA LEU A 536 27.36 14.02 23.78
C LEU A 536 28.20 15.21 23.31
N ALA A 537 28.05 15.63 22.05
CA ALA A 537 28.75 16.79 21.51
C ALA A 537 28.39 18.05 22.31
N TRP A 538 27.09 18.33 22.43
CA TRP A 538 26.59 19.48 23.16
C TRP A 538 26.73 19.34 24.66
N GLY A 539 26.85 18.12 25.21
CA GLY A 539 27.22 17.86 26.61
C GLY A 539 28.73 18.00 26.89
N GLY A 540 29.56 18.27 25.87
CA GLY A 540 31.01 18.49 26.02
C GLY A 540 31.88 17.22 25.94
N ARG A 541 31.29 16.05 25.72
CA ARG A 541 32.02 14.78 25.52
C ARG A 541 32.41 14.59 24.05
N THR A 542 33.18 15.55 23.52
CA THR A 542 33.41 15.73 22.08
C THR A 542 34.13 14.56 21.39
N ALA A 543 35.10 13.92 22.05
CA ALA A 543 35.79 12.74 21.50
C ALA A 543 34.84 11.54 21.31
N VAL A 544 34.04 11.21 22.32
CA VAL A 544 33.06 10.12 22.26
C VAL A 544 31.97 10.41 21.23
N ALA A 545 31.54 11.67 21.15
CA ALA A 545 30.60 12.12 20.13
C ALA A 545 31.15 11.90 18.71
N ALA A 546 32.42 12.25 18.46
CA ALA A 546 33.06 12.07 17.17
C ALA A 546 33.11 10.59 16.75
N ASP A 547 33.49 9.69 17.66
CA ASP A 547 33.56 8.26 17.36
C ASP A 547 32.21 7.67 16.94
N MET A 548 31.15 8.08 17.62
CA MET A 548 29.79 7.64 17.30
C MET A 548 29.27 8.23 15.97
N LEU A 549 29.56 9.50 15.72
CA LEU A 549 29.12 10.22 14.53
C LEU A 549 29.95 9.90 13.28
N ARG A 550 31.15 9.30 13.41
CA ARG A 550 32.02 8.95 12.27
C ARG A 550 31.34 8.05 11.24
N SER A 551 30.39 7.21 11.68
CA SER A 551 29.58 6.34 10.82
C SER A 551 28.39 7.03 10.12
N ILE A 552 28.17 8.32 10.37
CA ILE A 552 27.08 9.13 9.81
C ILE A 552 27.70 10.13 8.81
N PRO A 553 27.63 9.87 7.49
CA PRO A 553 28.36 10.65 6.48
C PRO A 553 28.05 12.15 6.51
N GLU A 554 26.80 12.50 6.78
CA GLU A 554 26.35 13.90 6.83
C GLU A 554 26.73 14.65 8.12
N ALA A 555 27.17 13.95 9.18
CA ALA A 555 27.32 14.55 10.51
C ALA A 555 28.36 15.66 10.55
N ALA A 556 29.47 15.53 9.82
CA ALA A 556 30.49 16.57 9.73
C ALA A 556 29.91 17.86 9.13
N GLN A 557 29.18 17.75 8.02
CA GLN A 557 28.55 18.91 7.38
C GLN A 557 27.49 19.55 8.29
N GLU A 558 26.70 18.73 8.99
CA GLU A 558 25.69 19.23 9.92
C GLU A 558 26.32 19.96 11.11
N LEU A 559 27.40 19.45 11.69
CA LEU A 559 28.14 20.12 12.76
C LEU A 559 28.73 21.46 12.32
N ALA A 560 29.24 21.53 11.08
CA ALA A 560 29.69 22.79 10.50
C ALA A 560 28.54 23.82 10.39
N ASN A 561 27.32 23.37 10.07
CA ASN A 561 26.14 24.23 10.04
C ASN A 561 25.69 24.64 11.46
N TYR A 562 25.68 23.69 12.41
CA TYR A 562 25.31 23.93 13.80
C TYR A 562 26.20 24.95 14.49
N ARG A 563 27.49 25.03 14.12
CA ARG A 563 28.39 26.08 14.62
C ARG A 563 27.83 27.48 14.38
N SER A 564 27.39 27.76 13.15
CA SER A 564 26.83 29.06 12.79
C SER A 564 25.47 29.29 13.45
N TRP A 565 24.63 28.25 13.47
CA TRP A 565 23.30 28.31 14.07
C TRP A 565 23.36 28.60 15.58
N TRP A 566 24.19 27.88 16.34
CA TRP A 566 24.33 28.11 17.78
C TRP A 566 24.87 29.50 18.12
N ARG A 567 25.78 30.06 17.31
CA ARG A 567 26.24 31.45 17.47
C ARG A 567 25.11 32.45 17.32
N GLN A 568 24.21 32.24 16.35
CA GLN A 568 23.05 33.10 16.16
C GLN A 568 22.09 33.06 17.35
N GLN A 569 22.01 31.91 18.03
CA GLN A 569 21.23 31.73 19.26
C GLN A 569 21.97 32.20 20.54
N GLY A 570 23.14 32.84 20.42
CA GLY A 570 23.94 33.31 21.56
C GLY A 570 24.60 32.19 22.37
N ARG A 571 24.75 30.99 21.80
CA ARG A 571 25.33 29.80 22.44
C ARG A 571 26.72 29.47 21.90
N ASP A 572 27.67 30.37 22.17
CA ASP A 572 29.07 30.21 21.76
C ASP A 572 29.74 28.95 22.36
N ASP A 573 29.28 28.53 23.53
CA ASP A 573 29.70 27.28 24.17
C ASP A 573 29.36 26.05 23.30
N LEU A 574 28.14 25.99 22.78
CA LEU A 574 27.67 24.90 21.92
C LEU A 574 28.28 24.99 20.51
N ALA A 575 28.45 26.20 19.99
CA ALA A 575 29.15 26.41 18.72
C ALA A 575 30.61 25.94 18.77
N SER A 576 31.31 26.21 19.87
CA SER A 576 32.69 25.75 20.11
C SER A 576 32.76 24.23 20.20
N ARG A 577 31.80 23.60 20.91
CA ARG A 577 31.71 22.12 20.97
C ARG A 577 31.45 21.51 19.59
N ALA A 578 30.58 22.10 18.79
CA ALA A 578 30.32 21.64 17.43
C ALA A 578 31.57 21.73 16.54
N GLU A 579 32.33 22.83 16.63
CA GLU A 579 33.62 23.00 15.93
C GLU A 579 34.65 21.94 16.34
N GLN A 580 34.76 21.63 17.64
CA GLN A 580 35.67 20.60 18.13
C GLN A 580 35.34 19.22 17.55
N VAL A 581 34.07 18.82 17.58
CA VAL A 581 33.65 17.51 17.03
C VAL A 581 33.84 17.49 15.51
N TYR A 582 33.50 18.57 14.81
CA TYR A 582 33.76 18.71 13.37
C TYR A 582 35.24 18.50 13.04
N GLY A 583 36.14 19.16 13.78
CA GLY A 583 37.59 19.01 13.61
C GLY A 583 38.09 17.58 13.85
N LEU A 584 37.42 16.80 14.71
CA LEU A 584 37.73 15.38 14.94
C LEU A 584 37.19 14.45 13.84
N LEU A 585 36.12 14.85 13.14
CA LEU A 585 35.52 14.06 12.06
C LEU A 585 36.21 14.26 10.71
N VAL A 586 36.78 15.44 10.48
CA VAL A 586 37.47 15.77 9.22
C VAL A 586 38.95 15.40 9.24
N LYS A 587 39.51 15.14 10.42
CA LYS A 587 40.86 14.56 10.53
C LYS A 587 40.81 13.08 10.08
N PRO A 588 41.75 12.66 9.22
CA PRO A 588 41.78 11.32 8.65
C PRO A 588 42.00 10.21 9.67
#